data_AF-A0A959BG98-F1
#
_entry.id   AF-A0A959BG98-F1
#
_cell.length_a   1.000
_cell.length_b   1.000
_cell.length_c   1.000
_cell.angle_alpha   90.00
_cell.angle_beta   90.00
_cell.angle_gamma   90.00
#
_symmetry.space_group_name_H-M   'P 1'
#
loop_
_entity.id
_entity.type
_entity.pdbx_description
1 polymer ?
#
loop_
_entity_poly.entity_id
_entity_poly.type
_entity_poly.pdbx_seq_one_letter_code
_entity_poly.pdbx_strand_id
1 'polypeptide(L)'
;MIRTLKAFALHLPSLSVGLTFMTLSILFGSWLARLPEVQAALALSEGQLGLALLGLPLGALTLTPFAGWLMKRLHTGRAMILSTLLFCACLPIPAFAQSQWALMGGLFLVGLANSFMNISMNAAAAAIEQQYRITIMSICHGMFSLGAMIGAGSAGLIAAADVPLQGHLITVALI
;
A
#
# COMPACT_ATOMS: atom_id res chain seq x y z
N MET A 1 -23.40 -14.08 4.63
CA MET A 1 -22.87 -12.73 4.94
C MET A 1 -22.64 -12.52 6.44
N ILE A 2 -23.68 -12.54 7.30
CA ILE A 2 -23.52 -12.24 8.76
C ILE A 2 -22.59 -13.24 9.48
N ARG A 3 -22.68 -14.54 9.17
CA ARG A 3 -21.78 -15.57 9.74
C ARG A 3 -20.32 -15.34 9.35
N THR A 4 -20.09 -14.92 8.11
CA THR A 4 -18.78 -14.59 7.54
C THR A 4 -18.15 -13.38 8.22
N LEU A 5 -18.94 -12.33 8.49
CA LEU A 5 -18.49 -11.13 9.20
C LEU A 5 -18.12 -11.43 10.66
N LYS A 6 -18.92 -12.25 11.36
CA LYS A 6 -18.58 -12.66 12.73
C LYS A 6 -17.32 -13.52 12.77
N ALA A 7 -17.18 -14.46 11.83
CA ALA A 7 -15.97 -15.28 11.71
C ALA A 7 -14.73 -14.43 11.42
N PHE A 8 -14.85 -13.40 10.56
CA PHE A 8 -13.77 -12.46 10.29
C PHE A 8 -13.39 -11.62 11.52
N ALA A 9 -14.37 -11.01 12.20
CA ALA A 9 -14.14 -10.07 13.29
C ALA A 9 -13.63 -10.73 14.58
N LEU A 10 -14.02 -11.99 14.84
CA LEU A 10 -13.62 -12.73 16.05
C LEU A 10 -12.39 -13.61 15.84
N HIS A 11 -11.94 -13.80 14.59
CA HIS A 11 -10.76 -14.57 14.25
C HIS A 11 -9.58 -13.64 14.02
N LEU A 12 -8.71 -13.52 15.03
CA LEU A 12 -7.60 -12.56 15.04
C LEU A 12 -6.70 -12.60 13.78
N PRO A 13 -6.36 -13.78 13.22
CA PRO A 13 -5.61 -13.83 11.96
C PRO A 13 -6.36 -13.19 10.78
N SER A 14 -7.67 -13.40 10.67
CA SER A 14 -8.49 -12.82 9.61
C SER A 14 -8.57 -11.31 9.73
N LEU A 15 -8.81 -10.82 10.95
CA LEU A 15 -8.82 -9.39 11.24
C LEU A 15 -7.47 -8.76 10.89
N SER A 16 -6.36 -9.40 11.28
CA SER A 16 -5.00 -8.89 11.02
C SER A 16 -4.72 -8.73 9.53
N VAL A 17 -5.10 -9.72 8.71
CA VAL A 17 -4.92 -9.63 7.25
C VAL A 17 -5.83 -8.56 6.65
N GLY A 18 -7.10 -8.48 7.06
CA GLY A 18 -7.98 -7.44 6.54
C GLY A 18 -7.55 -6.02 6.94
N LEU A 19 -6.99 -5.84 8.15
CA LEU A 19 -6.35 -4.58 8.54
C LEU A 19 -5.11 -4.30 7.70
N THR A 20 -4.33 -5.32 7.32
CA THR A 20 -3.17 -5.15 6.42
C THR A 20 -3.61 -4.64 5.03
N PHE A 21 -4.72 -5.16 4.48
CA PHE A 21 -5.34 -4.63 3.25
C PHE A 21 -5.78 -3.17 3.42
N MET A 22 -6.37 -2.84 4.57
CA MET A 22 -6.81 -1.48 4.89
C MET A 22 -5.61 -0.53 5.00
N THR A 23 -4.56 -0.90 5.74
CA THR A 23 -3.33 -0.13 5.92
C THR A 23 -2.68 0.17 4.57
N LEU A 24 -2.45 -0.84 3.73
CA LEU A 24 -1.91 -0.63 2.37
C LEU A 24 -2.68 0.47 1.63
N SER A 25 -4.01 0.39 1.71
CA SER A 25 -4.90 1.27 0.98
C SER A 25 -5.01 2.68 1.58
N ILE A 26 -4.96 2.81 2.90
CA ILE A 26 -4.86 4.12 3.58
C ILE A 26 -3.58 4.82 3.12
N LEU A 27 -2.44 4.14 3.26
CA LEU A 27 -1.13 4.68 2.92
C LEU A 27 -1.08 5.10 1.44
N PHE A 28 -1.48 4.20 0.54
CA PHE A 28 -1.47 4.48 -0.90
C PHE A 28 -2.49 5.55 -1.31
N GLY A 29 -3.69 5.53 -0.74
CA GLY A 29 -4.71 6.55 -0.96
C GLY A 29 -4.27 7.93 -0.48
N SER A 30 -3.58 8.01 0.66
CA SER A 30 -3.02 9.25 1.19
C SER A 30 -1.92 9.83 0.29
N TRP A 31 -1.08 8.98 -0.30
CA TRP A 31 -0.12 9.40 -1.33
C TRP A 31 -0.82 9.91 -2.59
N LEU A 32 -1.77 9.16 -3.14
CA LEU A 32 -2.46 9.54 -4.38
C LEU A 32 -3.14 10.90 -4.28
N ALA A 33 -3.78 11.19 -3.15
CA ALA A 33 -4.43 12.48 -2.90
C ALA A 33 -3.44 13.67 -2.88
N ARG A 34 -2.14 13.42 -2.70
CA ARG A 34 -1.08 14.42 -2.67
C ARG A 34 -0.33 14.58 -4.00
N LEU A 35 -0.65 13.79 -5.03
CA LEU A 35 0.00 13.87 -6.33
C LEU A 35 -0.01 15.28 -6.96
N PRO A 36 -1.11 16.07 -6.89
CA PRO A 36 -1.10 17.42 -7.46
C PRO A 36 -0.06 18.34 -6.82
N GLU A 37 0.15 18.22 -5.50
CA GLU A 37 1.14 19.00 -4.76
C GLU A 37 2.57 18.64 -5.18
N VAL A 38 2.84 17.34 -5.37
CA VAL A 38 4.14 16.84 -5.87
C VAL A 38 4.42 17.35 -7.28
N GLN A 39 3.41 17.28 -8.16
CA GLN A 39 3.52 17.75 -9.54
C GLN A 39 3.86 19.24 -9.58
N ALA A 40 3.17 20.05 -8.77
CA ALA A 40 3.40 21.48 -8.68
C ALA A 40 4.79 21.80 -8.08
N ALA A 41 5.18 21.12 -7.00
CA ALA A 41 6.46 21.33 -6.33
C ALA A 41 7.68 21.06 -7.24
N LEU A 42 7.55 20.09 -8.16
CA LEU A 42 8.59 19.74 -9.14
C LEU A 42 8.41 20.45 -10.49
N ALA A 43 7.40 21.32 -10.63
CA ALA A 43 7.03 21.99 -11.86
C ALA A 43 6.92 21.04 -13.08
N LEU A 44 6.32 19.86 -12.87
CA LEU A 44 6.21 18.83 -13.91
C LEU A 44 4.99 19.06 -14.81
N SER A 45 5.19 18.93 -16.12
CA SER A 45 4.08 18.69 -17.05
C SER A 45 3.40 17.35 -16.75
N GLU A 46 2.16 17.19 -17.22
CA GLU A 46 1.41 15.92 -17.08
C GLU A 46 2.17 14.73 -17.68
N GLY A 47 2.83 14.92 -18.83
CA GLY A 47 3.63 13.88 -19.46
C GLY A 47 4.85 13.47 -18.62
N GLN A 48 5.53 14.44 -17.99
CA GLN A 48 6.64 14.16 -17.09
C GLN A 48 6.19 13.44 -15.82
N LEU A 49 5.07 13.87 -15.23
CA LEU A 49 4.46 13.16 -14.11
C LEU A 49 4.08 11.74 -14.51
N GLY A 50 3.43 11.55 -15.66
CA GLY A 50 3.07 10.24 -16.19
C GLY A 50 4.28 9.31 -16.34
N LEU A 51 5.39 9.82 -16.88
CA LEU A 51 6.65 9.08 -16.97
C LEU A 51 7.21 8.73 -15.58
N ALA A 52 7.14 9.63 -14.61
CA ALA A 52 7.57 9.33 -13.24
C ALA A 52 6.69 8.26 -12.59
N LEU A 53 5.37 8.32 -12.82
CA LEU A 53 4.39 7.34 -12.34
C LEU A 53 4.63 5.93 -12.88
N LEU A 54 5.29 5.77 -14.04
CA LEU A 54 5.71 4.46 -14.55
C LEU A 54 6.68 3.73 -13.60
N GLY A 55 7.35 4.44 -12.69
CA GLY A 55 8.15 3.81 -11.65
C GLY A 55 7.36 2.75 -10.86
N LEU A 56 6.13 3.05 -10.46
CA LEU A 56 5.26 2.13 -9.71
C LEU A 56 5.07 0.77 -10.40
N PRO A 57 4.51 0.70 -11.63
CA PRO A 57 4.33 -0.58 -12.31
C PRO A 57 5.66 -1.25 -12.67
N LEU A 58 6.72 -0.50 -13.00
CA LEU A 58 8.04 -1.09 -13.27
C LEU A 58 8.62 -1.80 -12.02
N GLY A 59 8.50 -1.17 -10.85
CA GLY A 59 8.88 -1.78 -9.58
C GLY A 59 8.06 -3.03 -9.30
N ALA A 60 6.74 -2.93 -9.46
CA ALA A 60 5.85 -4.06 -9.21
C ALA A 60 6.13 -5.26 -10.14
N LEU A 61 6.34 -5.00 -11.43
CA LEU A 61 6.71 -6.01 -12.43
C LEU A 61 8.07 -6.64 -12.15
N THR A 62 9.02 -5.86 -11.62
CA THR A 62 10.34 -6.37 -11.25
C THR A 62 10.25 -7.38 -10.11
N LEU A 63 9.42 -7.13 -9.10
CA LEU A 63 9.29 -8.05 -7.96
C LEU A 63 8.49 -9.32 -8.28
N THR A 64 7.42 -9.19 -9.09
CA THR A 64 6.43 -10.25 -9.30
C THR A 64 7.04 -11.63 -9.67
N PRO A 65 8.03 -11.74 -10.57
CA PRO A 65 8.67 -13.04 -10.90
C PRO A 65 9.37 -13.70 -9.71
N PHE A 66 9.87 -12.92 -8.75
CA PHE A 66 10.58 -13.42 -7.56
C PHE A 66 9.63 -13.73 -6.39
N ALA A 67 8.37 -13.35 -6.50
CA ALA A 67 7.35 -13.53 -5.47
C ALA A 67 7.26 -14.96 -4.94
N GLY A 68 7.17 -15.94 -5.84
CA GLY A 68 7.06 -17.35 -5.46
C GLY A 68 8.28 -17.87 -4.69
N TRP A 69 9.48 -17.42 -5.05
CA TRP A 69 10.71 -17.75 -4.32
C TRP A 69 10.74 -17.09 -2.94
N LEU A 70 10.37 -15.81 -2.87
CA LEU A 70 10.38 -15.03 -1.63
C LEU A 70 9.39 -15.58 -0.61
N MET A 71 8.17 -15.92 -1.06
CA MET A 71 7.13 -16.53 -0.23
C MET A 71 7.52 -17.91 0.29
N LYS A 72 8.22 -18.73 -0.52
CA LYS A 72 8.76 -20.02 -0.07
C LYS A 72 9.80 -19.88 1.03
N ARG A 73 10.63 -18.83 1.00
CA ARG A 73 11.68 -18.62 2.01
C ARG A 73 11.17 -17.99 3.29
N LEU A 74 10.27 -17.01 3.20
CA LEU A 74 9.92 -16.18 4.34
C LEU A 74 8.82 -16.76 5.23
N HIS A 75 8.02 -17.73 4.76
CA HIS A 75 6.73 -18.12 5.38
C HIS A 75 5.72 -16.95 5.38
N THR A 76 4.45 -17.26 5.18
CA THR A 76 3.42 -16.26 4.84
C THR A 76 3.27 -15.13 5.86
N GLY A 77 3.28 -15.44 7.16
CA GLY A 77 3.13 -14.42 8.21
C GLY A 77 4.31 -13.44 8.30
N ARG A 78 5.55 -13.94 8.19
CA ARG A 78 6.74 -13.07 8.21
C ARG A 78 6.87 -12.26 6.93
N ALA A 79 6.54 -12.85 5.78
CA ALA A 79 6.51 -12.13 4.50
C ALA A 79 5.57 -10.93 4.59
N MET A 80 4.37 -11.12 5.14
CA MET A 80 3.40 -10.04 5.35
C MET A 80 3.99 -8.91 6.21
N ILE A 81 4.52 -9.21 7.40
CA ILE A 81 5.10 -8.20 8.30
C ILE A 81 6.25 -7.44 7.61
N LEU A 82 7.20 -8.15 7.02
CA LEU A 82 8.37 -7.53 6.37
C LEU A 82 7.95 -6.66 5.18
N SER A 83 6.97 -7.12 4.40
CA SER A 83 6.45 -6.36 3.27
C SER A 83 5.70 -5.10 3.70
N THR A 84 4.96 -5.15 4.81
CA THR A 84 4.29 -3.98 5.40
C THR A 84 5.32 -2.96 5.88
N LEU A 85 6.33 -3.39 6.65
CA LEU A 85 7.39 -2.49 7.12
C LEU A 85 8.16 -1.86 5.97
N LEU A 86 8.46 -2.64 4.93
CA LEU A 86 9.11 -2.15 3.72
C LEU A 86 8.24 -1.10 3.01
N PHE A 87 6.94 -1.34 2.90
CA PHE A 87 6.02 -0.38 2.27
C PHE A 87 5.93 0.92 3.08
N CYS A 88 5.80 0.84 4.40
CA CYS A 88 5.84 2.01 5.29
C CYS A 88 7.15 2.80 5.12
N ALA A 89 8.30 2.11 5.02
CA ALA A 89 9.59 2.78 4.81
C ALA A 89 9.72 3.42 3.41
N CYS A 90 9.14 2.80 2.37
CA CYS A 90 9.26 3.30 1.01
C CYS A 90 8.26 4.43 0.68
N LEU A 91 7.06 4.43 1.27
CA LEU A 91 5.98 5.36 0.92
C LEU A 91 6.36 6.85 1.03
N PRO A 92 7.15 7.30 2.03
CA PRO A 92 7.53 8.71 2.12
C PRO A 92 8.57 9.14 1.07
N ILE A 93 9.31 8.22 0.46
CA ILE A 93 10.45 8.53 -0.42
C ILE A 93 10.06 9.51 -1.56
N PRO A 94 8.95 9.30 -2.30
CA PRO A 94 8.51 10.23 -3.34
C PRO A 94 8.32 11.69 -2.88
N ALA A 95 7.98 11.95 -1.62
CA ALA A 95 7.80 13.32 -1.09
C ALA A 95 9.10 14.10 -0.93
N PHE A 96 10.24 13.42 -0.98
CA PHE A 96 11.57 14.02 -0.91
C PHE A 96 12.25 14.12 -2.29
N ALA A 97 11.55 13.73 -3.36
CA ALA A 97 12.08 13.85 -4.69
C ALA A 97 12.33 15.33 -5.04
N GLN A 98 13.50 15.60 -5.62
CA GLN A 98 13.89 16.94 -6.11
C GLN A 98 13.94 17.01 -7.65
N SER A 99 13.59 15.92 -8.33
CA SER A 99 13.53 15.84 -9.79
C SER A 99 12.56 14.75 -10.24
N GLN A 100 12.15 14.80 -11.51
CA GLN A 100 11.33 13.76 -12.15
C GLN A 100 11.93 12.36 -11.99
N TRP A 101 13.24 12.22 -12.20
CA TRP A 101 13.92 10.92 -12.12
C TRP A 101 14.06 10.41 -10.68
N ALA A 102 14.27 11.32 -9.72
CA ALA A 102 14.24 10.98 -8.30
C ALA A 102 12.83 10.50 -7.89
N LEU A 103 11.78 11.17 -8.39
CA LEU A 103 10.39 10.76 -8.16
C LEU A 103 10.12 9.38 -8.76
N MET A 104 10.55 9.13 -10.00
CA MET A 104 10.42 7.83 -10.65
C MET A 104 11.13 6.72 -9.87
N GLY A 105 12.35 6.98 -9.39
CA GLY A 105 13.11 6.03 -8.56
C GLY A 105 12.43 5.75 -7.22
N GLY A 106 11.92 6.78 -6.54
CA GLY A 106 11.13 6.61 -5.33
C GLY A 106 9.87 5.77 -5.56
N LEU A 107 9.14 6.07 -6.64
CA LEU A 107 7.95 5.34 -7.04
C LEU A 107 8.23 3.90 -7.46
N PHE A 108 9.41 3.63 -8.03
CA PHE A 108 9.88 2.27 -8.28
C PHE A 108 10.06 1.47 -6.99
N LEU A 109 10.66 2.07 -5.95
CA LEU A 109 10.77 1.43 -4.63
C LEU A 109 9.41 1.19 -3.99
N VAL A 110 8.50 2.17 -4.07
CA VAL A 110 7.11 2.00 -3.63
C VAL A 110 6.43 0.87 -4.40
N GLY A 111 6.66 0.75 -5.71
CA GLY A 111 6.13 -0.31 -6.56
C GLY A 111 6.61 -1.71 -6.16
N LEU A 112 7.91 -1.85 -5.88
CA LEU A 112 8.49 -3.09 -5.35
C LEU A 112 7.84 -3.48 -4.02
N ALA A 113 7.79 -2.55 -3.07
CA ALA A 113 7.24 -2.78 -1.75
C ALA A 113 5.73 -3.09 -1.79
N ASN A 114 4.98 -2.35 -2.60
CA ASN A 114 3.55 -2.56 -2.84
C ASN A 114 3.27 -3.95 -3.41
N SER A 115 4.02 -4.36 -4.43
CA SER A 115 3.87 -5.70 -5.03
C SER A 115 4.15 -6.79 -4.00
N PHE A 116 5.18 -6.60 -3.17
CA PHE A 116 5.53 -7.58 -2.15
C PHE A 116 4.44 -7.70 -1.09
N MET A 117 3.92 -6.56 -0.63
CA MET A 117 2.84 -6.52 0.35
C MET A 117 1.56 -7.11 -0.20
N ASN A 118 1.21 -6.79 -1.45
CA ASN A 118 0.02 -7.29 -2.11
C ASN A 118 0.04 -8.83 -2.25
N ILE A 119 1.15 -9.38 -2.72
CA ILE A 119 1.32 -10.84 -2.82
C ILE A 119 1.25 -11.49 -1.44
N SER A 120 1.97 -10.92 -0.46
CA SER A 120 2.06 -11.49 0.89
C SER A 120 0.71 -11.50 1.61
N MET A 121 -0.05 -10.40 1.53
CA MET A 121 -1.36 -10.30 2.17
C MET A 121 -2.41 -11.20 1.50
N ASN A 122 -2.40 -11.31 0.17
CA ASN A 122 -3.29 -12.23 -0.55
C ASN A 122 -2.98 -13.69 -0.23
N ALA A 123 -1.69 -14.05 -0.16
CA ALA A 123 -1.27 -15.38 0.26
C ALA A 123 -1.67 -15.66 1.72
N ALA A 124 -1.59 -14.67 2.61
CA ALA A 124 -2.02 -14.79 4.00
C ALA A 124 -3.54 -15.02 4.11
N ALA A 125 -4.34 -14.24 3.39
CA ALA A 125 -5.79 -14.44 3.33
C ALA A 125 -6.13 -15.84 2.82
N ALA A 126 -5.55 -16.26 1.70
CA ALA A 126 -5.79 -17.58 1.11
C ALA A 126 -5.39 -18.73 2.05
N ALA A 127 -4.24 -18.61 2.74
CA ALA A 127 -3.80 -19.60 3.71
C ALA A 127 -4.78 -19.73 4.90
N ILE A 128 -5.32 -18.60 5.38
CA ILE A 128 -6.33 -18.59 6.44
C ILE A 128 -7.64 -19.23 5.95
N GLU A 129 -8.11 -18.89 4.74
CA GLU A 129 -9.30 -19.52 4.17
C GLU A 129 -9.16 -21.03 4.06
N GLN A 130 -8.00 -21.50 3.58
CA GLN A 130 -7.72 -22.92 3.43
C GLN A 130 -7.62 -23.65 4.77
N GLN A 131 -6.89 -23.07 5.74
CA GLN A 131 -6.65 -23.70 7.04
C GLN A 131 -7.93 -23.78 7.89
N TYR A 132 -8.72 -22.70 7.91
CA TYR A 132 -9.87 -22.58 8.80
C TYR A 132 -11.21 -22.83 8.09
N ARG A 133 -11.19 -23.13 6.78
CA ARG A 133 -12.38 -23.35 5.92
C ARG A 133 -13.40 -22.22 6.03
N ILE A 134 -12.92 -20.99 6.07
CA ILE A 134 -13.71 -19.75 6.05
C ILE A 134 -13.50 -19.02 4.72
N THR A 135 -14.32 -18.00 4.44
CA THR A 135 -14.18 -17.16 3.25
C THR A 135 -14.10 -15.71 3.70
N ILE A 136 -12.94 -15.07 3.57
CA ILE A 136 -12.66 -13.71 4.04
C ILE A 136 -12.10 -12.79 2.94
N MET A 137 -11.73 -13.31 1.76
CA MET A 137 -11.07 -12.54 0.71
C MET A 137 -11.90 -11.34 0.25
N SER A 138 -13.20 -11.52 0.02
CA SER A 138 -14.11 -10.41 -0.34
C SER A 138 -14.19 -9.34 0.75
N ILE A 139 -14.12 -9.72 2.03
CA ILE A 139 -14.09 -8.77 3.14
C ILE A 139 -12.75 -8.02 3.15
N CYS A 140 -11.64 -8.70 2.91
CA CYS A 140 -10.31 -8.06 2.81
C CYS A 140 -10.27 -7.00 1.70
N HIS A 141 -10.83 -7.30 0.52
CA HIS A 141 -10.98 -6.29 -0.53
C HIS A 141 -11.96 -5.17 -0.17
N GLY A 142 -13.03 -5.47 0.59
CA GLY A 142 -13.89 -4.43 1.17
C GLY A 142 -13.12 -3.49 2.11
N MET A 143 -12.26 -4.04 2.96
CA MET A 143 -11.36 -3.29 3.84
C MET A 143 -10.35 -2.44 3.06
N PHE A 144 -9.82 -2.95 1.95
CA PHE A 144 -8.99 -2.17 1.03
C PHE A 144 -9.74 -0.97 0.48
N SER A 145 -10.95 -1.13 -0.04
CA SER A 145 -11.74 -0.02 -0.56
C SER A 145 -12.09 1.01 0.51
N LEU A 146 -12.45 0.55 1.72
CA LEU A 146 -12.68 1.42 2.87
C LEU A 146 -11.42 2.21 3.24
N GLY A 147 -10.26 1.54 3.25
CA GLY A 147 -8.97 2.18 3.50
C GLY A 147 -8.62 3.23 2.45
N ALA A 148 -8.88 2.98 1.16
CA ALA A 148 -8.66 3.96 0.10
C ALA A 148 -9.50 5.22 0.31
N MET A 149 -10.79 5.05 0.64
CA MET A 149 -11.70 6.16 0.92
C MET A 149 -11.22 6.97 2.13
N ILE A 150 -10.84 6.32 3.22
CA ILE A 150 -10.31 6.99 4.42
C ILE A 150 -8.99 7.69 4.12
N GLY A 151 -8.05 7.01 3.46
CA GLY A 151 -6.73 7.54 3.13
C GLY A 151 -6.80 8.75 2.22
N ALA A 152 -7.54 8.66 1.11
CA ALA A 152 -7.70 9.77 0.18
C ALA A 152 -8.53 10.91 0.78
N GLY A 153 -9.64 10.59 1.47
CA GLY A 153 -10.51 11.59 2.09
C GLY A 153 -9.80 12.38 3.19
N SER A 154 -9.11 11.70 4.11
CA SER A 154 -8.32 12.36 5.15
C SER A 154 -7.16 13.16 4.57
N ALA A 155 -6.42 12.60 3.61
CA ALA A 155 -5.31 13.31 2.98
C ALA A 155 -5.75 14.57 2.23
N GLY A 156 -6.92 14.56 1.60
CA GLY A 156 -7.50 15.74 0.95
C GLY A 156 -7.81 16.85 1.96
N LEU A 157 -8.39 16.51 3.13
CA LEU A 157 -8.62 17.48 4.21
C LEU A 157 -7.30 18.01 4.78
N ILE A 158 -6.32 17.14 4.99
CA ILE A 158 -5.00 17.51 5.51
C ILE A 158 -4.25 18.41 4.51
N ALA A 159 -4.40 18.17 3.20
CA ALA A 159 -3.87 19.03 2.14
C ALA A 159 -4.55 20.40 2.12
N ALA A 160 -5.88 20.45 2.26
CA ALA A 160 -6.64 21.70 2.34
C ALA A 160 -6.33 22.53 3.60
N ALA A 161 -5.75 21.90 4.63
CA ALA A 161 -5.26 22.56 5.83
C ALA A 161 -3.78 22.99 5.74
N ASP A 162 -3.19 22.99 4.54
CA ASP A 162 -1.80 23.38 4.25
C ASP A 162 -0.74 22.62 5.06
N VAL A 163 -1.05 21.39 5.51
CA VAL A 163 -0.08 20.56 6.22
C VAL A 163 0.97 20.06 5.20
N PRO A 164 2.27 20.24 5.49
CA PRO A 164 3.34 19.87 4.57
C PRO A 164 3.30 18.41 4.13
N LEU A 165 3.50 18.17 2.84
CA LEU A 165 3.56 16.85 2.21
C LEU A 165 4.43 15.85 2.98
N GLN A 166 5.67 16.24 3.29
CA GLN A 166 6.64 15.34 3.92
C GLN A 166 6.18 14.92 5.31
N GLY A 167 5.71 15.89 6.12
CA GLY A 167 5.22 15.64 7.48
C GLY A 167 3.99 14.72 7.47
N HIS A 168 3.07 14.93 6.53
CA HIS A 168 1.91 14.09 6.36
C HIS A 168 2.28 12.65 5.99
N LEU A 169 3.10 12.42 4.95
CA LEU A 169 3.44 11.05 4.54
C LEU A 169 4.30 10.31 5.55
N ILE A 170 5.20 11.00 6.26
CA ILE A 170 5.93 10.39 7.39
C ILE A 170 4.94 9.96 8.48
N THR A 171 3.98 10.82 8.83
CA THR A 171 3.00 10.51 9.89
C THR A 171 2.13 9.31 9.50
N VAL A 172 1.64 9.28 8.26
CA VAL A 172 0.82 8.16 7.76
C VAL A 172 1.61 6.86 7.68
N ALA A 173 2.91 6.91 7.37
CA ALA A 173 3.77 5.73 7.36
C ALA A 173 3.99 5.08 8.74
N LEU A 174 3.66 5.79 9.84
CA LEU A 174 3.80 5.30 11.21
C LEU A 174 2.51 4.66 11.77
N ILE A 175 1.41 4.66 11.02
CA ILE A 175 0.11 4.09 11.40
C ILE A 175 0.02 2.63 10.97
#